data_AF-A0A150JYG5-F1
#
_entry.id   AF-A0A150JYG5-F1
#
_cell.length_a   1.000
_cell.length_b   1.000
_cell.length_c   1.000
_cell.angle_alpha   90.00
_cell.angle_beta   90.00
_cell.angle_gamma   90.00
#
_symmetry.space_group_name_H-M   'P 1'
#
loop_
_entity.id
_entity.type
_entity.pdbx_description
1 polymer ?
#
loop_
_entity_poly.entity_id
_entity_poly.type
_entity_poly.pdbx_seq_one_letter_code
_entity_poly.pdbx_strand_id
1 'polypeptide(L)' 'MQALGQAKVGIYAGYFNWKSYLEGHTDTWPGNTKIWLARYNTTLGTNADVWQYTETGTIDGITGHFDLDISYDPDF' A
#
# COMPACT_ATOMS: atom_id res chain seq x y z
N MET A 1 -16.15 -0.92 -6.99
CA MET A 1 -15.41 0.28 -7.45
C MET A 1 -15.31 0.30 -8.97
N GLN A 2 -14.64 -0.64 -9.63
CA GLN A 2 -14.53 -0.59 -11.11
C GLN A 2 -15.88 -0.66 -11.83
N ALA A 3 -16.80 -1.53 -11.39
CA ALA A 3 -18.17 -1.58 -11.93
C ALA A 3 -18.97 -0.28 -11.71
N LEU A 4 -18.49 0.63 -10.84
CA LEU A 4 -19.09 1.94 -10.59
C LEU A 4 -18.37 3.07 -11.37
N GLY A 5 -17.40 2.73 -12.22
CA GLY A 5 -16.69 3.67 -13.11
C GLY A 5 -15.31 4.11 -12.66
N GLN A 6 -14.77 3.59 -11.56
CA GLN A 6 -13.46 4.01 -11.05
C GLN A 6 -12.33 3.39 -11.88
N ALA A 7 -11.56 4.25 -12.53
CA ALA A 7 -10.46 3.85 -13.43
C ALA A 7 -9.23 3.32 -12.68
N LYS A 8 -8.97 3.82 -11.47
CA LYS A 8 -7.88 3.39 -10.59
C LYS A 8 -8.45 2.85 -9.30
N VAL A 9 -8.04 1.65 -8.92
CA VAL A 9 -8.44 0.99 -7.68
C VAL A 9 -7.20 0.34 -7.09
N GLY A 10 -7.05 0.44 -5.77
CA GLY A 10 -5.99 -0.24 -5.04
C GLY A 10 -6.51 -0.92 -3.79
N ILE A 11 -5.69 -1.81 -3.24
CA ILE A 11 -5.91 -2.51 -1.99
C ILE A 11 -4.82 -2.11 -1.01
N TYR A 12 -5.25 -1.68 0.18
CA TYR A 12 -4.37 -1.47 1.31
C TYR A 12 -4.41 -2.69 2.24
N ALA A 13 -3.25 -3.19 2.67
CA ALA A 13 -3.16 -4.29 3.63
C ALA A 13 -1.87 -4.25 4.47
N GLY A 14 -1.96 -4.77 5.69
CA GLY A 14 -0.75 -5.07 6.48
C GLY A 14 0.02 -6.26 5.90
N TYR A 15 1.36 -6.21 5.98
CA TYR A 15 2.26 -7.21 5.41
C TYR A 15 1.90 -8.66 5.76
N PHE A 16 1.54 -8.95 7.00
CA PHE A 16 1.23 -10.33 7.39
C PHE A 16 -0.07 -10.84 6.77
N ASN A 17 -1.11 -9.99 6.66
CA ASN A 17 -2.35 -10.35 5.97
C ASN A 17 -2.12 -10.51 4.46
N TRP A 18 -1.22 -9.69 3.90
CA TRP A 18 -0.79 -9.84 2.52
C TRP A 18 -0.15 -11.21 2.28
N LYS A 19 0.89 -11.55 3.05
CA LYS A 19 1.67 -12.78 2.86
C LYS A 19 0.90 -14.05 3.24
N SER A 20 -0.03 -13.99 4.19
CA SER A 20 -0.77 -15.18 4.64
C SER A 20 -1.94 -15.54 3.74
N TYR A 21 -2.49 -14.58 2.99
CA TYR A 21 -3.72 -14.79 2.24
C TYR A 21 -3.76 -14.05 0.90
N LEU A 22 -3.63 -12.72 0.91
CA LEU A 22 -3.99 -11.90 -0.25
C LEU A 22 -3.06 -12.08 -1.45
N GLU A 23 -1.76 -12.30 -1.23
CA GLU A 23 -0.77 -12.44 -2.30
C GLU A 23 -1.13 -13.59 -3.27
N GLY A 24 -1.66 -14.69 -2.73
CA GLY A 24 -2.07 -15.86 -3.51
C GLY A 24 -3.40 -15.71 -4.26
N HIS A 25 -4.07 -14.55 -4.18
CA HIS A 25 -5.37 -14.30 -4.81
C HIS A 25 -5.35 -13.12 -5.79
N THR A 26 -4.16 -12.62 -6.12
CA THR A 26 -3.99 -11.45 -7.01
C THR A 26 -4.51 -11.69 -8.43
N ASP A 27 -4.55 -12.94 -8.87
CA ASP A 27 -5.12 -13.41 -10.14
C ASP A 27 -6.64 -13.21 -10.24
N THR A 28 -7.33 -13.11 -9.11
CA THR A 28 -8.78 -12.86 -9.05
C THR A 28 -9.14 -11.38 -9.22
N TRP A 29 -8.14 -10.50 -9.24
CA TRP A 29 -8.34 -9.06 -9.28
C TRP A 29 -8.08 -8.51 -10.69
N PRO A 30 -8.66 -7.34 -11.01
CA PRO A 30 -8.27 -6.60 -12.20
C PRO A 30 -6.76 -6.37 -12.23
N GLY A 31 -6.09 -6.66 -13.35
CA GLY A 31 -4.62 -6.60 -13.45
C GLY A 31 -4.00 -5.22 -13.26
N ASN A 32 -4.81 -4.16 -13.22
CA ASN A 32 -4.40 -2.79 -12.89
C ASN A 32 -4.64 -2.42 -11.42
N THR A 33 -4.98 -3.38 -10.55
CA THR A 33 -5.19 -3.13 -9.13
C THR A 33 -3.86 -2.79 -8.47
N LYS A 34 -3.80 -1.61 -7.85
CA LYS A 34 -2.60 -1.14 -7.15
C LYS A 34 -2.50 -1.70 -5.75
N ILE A 35 -1.29 -2.01 -5.30
CA ILE A 35 -1.00 -2.65 -4.03
C ILE A 35 -0.31 -1.64 -3.11
N TRP A 36 -0.94 -1.36 -1.98
CA TRP A 36 -0.39 -0.51 -0.92
C TRP A 36 -0.20 -1.33 0.35
N LEU A 37 1.03 -1.52 0.80
CA LEU A 37 1.33 -2.36 1.96
C LEU A 37 1.88 -1.56 3.14
N ALA A 38 1.35 -1.86 4.33
CA ALA A 38 1.93 -1.40 5.58
C ALA A 38 2.89 -2.42 6.18
N ARG A 39 4.11 -1.96 6.44
CA ARG A 39 5.13 -2.71 7.17
C ARG A 39 6.11 -1.75 7.82
N TYR A 40 6.00 -1.58 9.13
CA TYR A 40 6.91 -0.69 9.87
C TYR A 40 8.23 -1.40 10.16
N ASN A 41 9.15 -1.33 9.21
CA ASN A 41 10.43 -2.02 9.24
C ASN A 41 11.46 -1.30 8.34
N THR A 42 12.72 -1.75 8.35
CA THR A 42 13.76 -1.17 7.48
C THR A 42 13.60 -1.53 6.00
N THR A 43 12.86 -2.59 5.69
CA THR A 43 12.56 -3.03 4.32
C THR A 43 11.13 -3.55 4.21
N LEU A 44 10.46 -3.30 3.08
CA LEU A 44 9.15 -3.88 2.78
C LEU A 44 9.20 -5.42 2.66
N GLY A 45 10.25 -5.98 2.08
CA GLY A 45 10.48 -7.43 1.95
C GLY A 45 9.48 -8.17 1.05
N THR A 46 8.75 -7.44 0.20
CA THR A 46 7.93 -7.93 -0.91
C THR A 46 7.73 -6.79 -1.92
N ASN A 47 7.03 -7.03 -3.01
CA ASN A 47 6.67 -6.00 -3.99
C ASN A 47 5.32 -5.35 -3.64
N ALA A 48 5.24 -4.03 -3.82
CA ALA A 48 4.02 -3.24 -3.75
C ALA A 48 4.21 -1.98 -4.62
N ASP A 49 3.12 -1.28 -4.91
CA ASP A 49 3.17 0.03 -5.57
C ASP A 49 3.43 1.16 -4.56
N VAL A 50 2.92 1.02 -3.32
CA VAL A 50 3.17 1.96 -2.21
C VAL A 50 3.52 1.19 -0.93
N TRP A 51 4.48 1.71 -0.19
CA TRP A 51 4.88 1.19 1.12
C TRP A 51 4.66 2.21 2.23
N GLN A 52 3.75 1.92 3.15
CA GLN A 52 3.64 2.62 4.43
C GLN A 52 4.70 2.08 5.39
N TYR A 53 5.76 2.86 5.64
CA TYR A 53 6.94 2.40 6.37
C TYR A 53 6.96 2.85 7.84
N THR A 54 6.10 3.79 8.24
CA THR A 54 5.93 4.20 9.63
C THR A 54 4.57 4.85 9.85
N GLU A 55 4.05 4.77 11.07
CA GLU A 55 2.88 5.51 11.59
C GLU A 55 3.26 6.65 12.55
N THR A 56 4.54 6.73 12.91
CA THR A 56 5.08 7.69 13.88
C THR A 56 5.95 8.76 13.24
N GLY A 57 5.85 8.91 11.92
CA GLY A 57 6.57 9.92 11.18
C GLY A 57 6.23 11.34 11.62
N THR A 58 7.17 12.26 11.41
CA THR A 58 7.00 13.69 11.69
C THR A 58 7.26 14.48 10.43
N ILE A 59 6.47 15.54 10.23
CA ILE A 59 6.62 16.46 9.11
C ILE A 59 6.89 17.85 9.67
N ASP A 60 7.96 18.49 9.21
CA ASP A 60 8.31 19.83 9.63
C ASP A 60 7.15 20.80 9.38
N GLY A 61 6.78 21.55 10.42
CA GLY A 61 5.67 22.51 10.37
C GLY A 61 4.29 21.94 10.71
N ILE A 62 4.16 20.64 11.01
CA ILE A 62 2.89 20.04 11.43
C ILE A 62 3.08 19.23 12.72
N THR A 63 2.33 19.57 13.76
CA THR A 63 2.35 18.84 15.03
C THR A 63 1.51 17.57 14.93
N GLY A 64 2.15 16.41 15.15
CA GLY A 64 1.47 15.13 15.22
C GLY A 64 2.34 13.97 14.74
N HIS A 65 1.78 12.77 14.81
CA HIS A 65 2.35 11.58 14.17
C HIS A 65 1.58 11.28 12.89
N PHE A 66 2.32 10.92 11.86
CA PHE A 66 1.80 10.68 10.52
C PHE A 66 2.28 9.34 10.00
N ASP A 67 1.36 8.69 9.29
CA ASP A 67 1.70 7.64 8.37
C ASP A 67 2.56 8.23 7.24
N LEU A 68 3.73 7.65 7.02
CA LEU A 68 4.60 8.04 5.92
C LEU A 68 4.76 6.87 4.95
N ASP A 69 4.63 7.22 3.67
CA ASP A 69 4.60 6.31 2.56
C ASP A 69 5.73 6.58 1.56
N ILE A 70 6.23 5.53 0.94
CA ILE A 70 7.11 5.60 -0.24
C ILE A 70 6.32 5.06 -1.43
N SER A 71 6.10 5.89 -2.45
CA SER A 71 5.54 5.42 -3.72
C SER A 71 6.65 4.91 -4.63
N TYR A 72 6.49 3.68 -5.11
CA TYR A 72 7.30 3.09 -6.17
C TYR A 72 6.67 3.29 -7.55
N ASP A 73 5.40 3.68 -7.58
CA ASP A 73 4.64 3.97 -8.78
C ASP A 73 4.40 5.49 -8.91
N PRO A 74 4.92 6.15 -9.97
CA PRO A 74 4.66 7.57 -10.19
C PRO A 74 3.19 7.88 -10.52
N ASP A 75 2.41 6.88 -10.93
CA ASP A 75 1.02 7.01 -11.36
C ASP A 75 0.02 6.42 -10.33
N PHE A 76 0.44 6.19 -9.08
CA PHE A 76 -0.48 5.75 -8.01
C PHE A 76 -1.61 6.75 -7.77
#